data_AF-A0A7J6AXL5-F1
#
_entry.id   AF-A0A7J6AXL5-F1
#
_cell.length_a   1.000
_cell.length_b   1.000
_cell.length_c   1.000
_cell.angle_alpha   90.00
_cell.angle_beta   90.00
_cell.angle_gamma   90.00
#
_symmetry.space_group_name_H-M   'P 1'
#
loop_
_entity.id
_entity.type
_entity.pdbx_description
1 polymer ?
#
loop_
_entity_poly.entity_id
_entity_poly.type
_entity_poly.pdbx_seq_one_letter_code
_entity_poly.pdbx_strand_id
1 'polypeptide(L)'
;METMLSALNNTVNLKLKELAVSAIGAIANAAKEMMVPYFPPVIESLKGFLTDTRDEMRSLQTQALDTLSVLARTVGKDAFGPLAAECVQLGLKLTDAVDDPDLRRCTYSLFSAVSTVSPESIHPHLTAITTLMVLSLKSTEGVTTHLEEDKQFVLLDDDDDDDDEGGDAVLEEDGGNEVEDVAGFSVENAYMDEKEDACDSLGEIAFNTGAAFQPFLESSFEQVYGLCDFPHENVRRAAFGALGQFCRAQHKVWQENPTEANHQALRKLLDVAMPCFLEAVRQERERQVVMGVLEAMNGVIKSCKGEALQTPNRLAEVSHALRDVLKKKTVCQGGGGDEGDDEEQQAEYDAMLQEFAGEGIPVLASAVPAETFYSHLNDLLPLIMSKAKSSCTVADRSFSVGTLSETLHSLAGVSGGRAVAGKLSNRLLPVLVAAVRDSDAEVRNNSVFGLGALAQAAGPIISSDYPMMLSLFSNLLVKESDRRVIDNLCAALCRMIMSHTEGVPLEQVLPALLDRLPLKEDLEENKTVYSCLAFLYSHNPALVASYMKPVLCATAQVLGTKDIDADTQNTLVMLLRDISQRYSMEFESAVMSLPVEQRTKMTSSVAQS
;
A
#
# COMPACT_ATOMS: atom_id res chain seq x y z
N MET A 1 -19.26 15.93 -14.60
CA MET A 1 -20.14 16.12 -13.42
C MET A 1 -21.50 16.69 -13.76
N GLU A 2 -21.60 17.86 -14.39
CA GLU A 2 -22.91 18.50 -14.68
C GLU A 2 -23.87 17.59 -15.49
N THR A 3 -23.35 16.86 -16.48
CA THR A 3 -24.13 15.88 -17.24
C THR A 3 -24.69 14.76 -16.37
N MET A 4 -23.91 14.24 -15.41
CA MET A 4 -24.35 13.14 -14.52
C MET A 4 -25.39 13.63 -13.52
N LEU A 5 -25.21 14.80 -12.93
CA LEU A 5 -26.21 15.41 -12.05
C LEU A 5 -27.53 15.71 -12.79
N SER A 6 -27.44 16.16 -14.04
CA SER A 6 -28.61 16.35 -14.89
C SER A 6 -29.34 15.04 -15.17
N ALA A 7 -28.60 13.97 -15.51
CA ALA A 7 -29.18 12.64 -15.72
C ALA A 7 -29.86 12.13 -14.45
N LEU A 8 -29.20 12.25 -13.30
CA LEU A 8 -29.70 11.80 -11.99
C LEU A 8 -31.00 12.50 -11.58
N ASN A 9 -31.09 13.82 -11.82
CA ASN A 9 -32.23 14.64 -11.39
C ASN A 9 -33.43 14.58 -12.34
N ASN A 10 -33.20 14.34 -13.63
CA ASN A 10 -34.26 14.44 -14.65
C ASN A 10 -34.85 13.09 -15.06
N THR A 11 -34.17 11.97 -14.78
CA THR A 11 -34.69 10.65 -15.12
C THR A 11 -35.63 10.12 -14.04
N VAL A 12 -36.71 9.45 -14.47
CA VAL A 12 -37.57 8.63 -13.59
C VAL A 12 -37.17 7.15 -13.58
N ASN A 13 -36.35 6.73 -14.55
CA ASN A 13 -35.90 5.34 -14.67
C ASN A 13 -34.82 5.05 -13.62
N LEU A 14 -35.08 4.08 -12.74
CA LEU A 14 -34.20 3.74 -11.62
C LEU A 14 -32.85 3.19 -12.08
N LYS A 15 -32.80 2.36 -13.13
CA LYS A 15 -31.53 1.85 -13.69
C LYS A 15 -30.66 2.98 -14.24
N LEU A 16 -31.25 3.99 -14.87
CA LEU A 16 -30.51 5.18 -15.30
C LEU A 16 -29.98 6.00 -14.10
N LYS A 17 -30.68 6.03 -12.97
CA LYS A 17 -30.16 6.66 -11.74
C LYS A 17 -29.00 5.87 -11.17
N GLU A 18 -29.12 4.55 -11.12
CA GLU A 18 -28.08 3.64 -10.63
C GLU A 18 -26.78 3.83 -11.42
N LEU A 19 -26.85 3.76 -12.75
CA LEU A 19 -25.69 4.01 -13.63
C LEU A 19 -25.11 5.42 -13.46
N ALA A 20 -25.95 6.44 -13.28
CA ALA A 20 -25.48 7.80 -13.03
C ALA A 20 -24.76 7.92 -11.68
N VAL A 21 -25.26 7.27 -10.63
CA VAL A 21 -24.63 7.22 -9.30
C VAL A 21 -23.29 6.49 -9.37
N SER A 22 -23.25 5.33 -10.03
CA SER A 22 -22.01 4.57 -10.28
C SER A 22 -20.95 5.42 -11.00
N ALA A 23 -21.35 6.11 -12.09
CA ALA A 23 -20.47 7.00 -12.82
C ALA A 23 -19.97 8.19 -11.97
N ILE A 24 -20.81 8.71 -11.06
CA ILE A 24 -20.39 9.75 -10.10
C ILE A 24 -19.34 9.19 -9.14
N GLY A 25 -19.49 7.96 -8.64
CA GLY A 25 -18.49 7.27 -7.82
C GLY A 25 -17.15 7.13 -8.55
N ALA A 26 -17.17 6.65 -9.80
CA ALA A 26 -15.96 6.55 -10.62
C ALA A 26 -15.29 7.91 -10.88
N ILE A 27 -16.07 8.95 -11.16
CA ILE A 27 -15.55 10.32 -11.33
C ILE A 27 -14.94 10.83 -10.02
N ALA A 28 -15.58 10.58 -8.87
CA ALA A 28 -15.06 11.00 -7.58
C ALA A 28 -13.73 10.32 -7.25
N ASN A 29 -13.60 9.01 -7.52
CA ASN A 29 -12.36 8.27 -7.33
C ASN A 29 -11.20 8.86 -8.17
N ALA A 30 -11.48 9.24 -9.42
CA ALA A 30 -10.48 9.86 -10.30
C ALA A 30 -10.17 11.32 -9.94
N ALA A 31 -11.19 12.12 -9.60
CA ALA A 31 -11.08 13.56 -9.38
C ALA A 31 -10.63 13.94 -7.96
N LYS A 32 -10.81 13.05 -6.97
CA LYS A 32 -10.46 13.25 -5.55
C LYS A 32 -11.02 14.58 -5.01
N GLU A 33 -10.18 15.42 -4.39
CA GLU A 33 -10.56 16.73 -3.83
C GLU A 33 -11.22 17.67 -4.85
N MET A 34 -11.02 17.48 -6.17
CA MET A 34 -11.67 18.30 -7.20
C MET A 34 -13.19 18.06 -7.29
N MET A 35 -13.70 17.03 -6.61
CA MET A 35 -15.12 16.71 -6.53
C MET A 35 -15.89 17.57 -5.51
N VAL A 36 -15.19 18.24 -4.58
CA VAL A 36 -15.79 19.03 -3.49
C VAL A 36 -16.86 20.05 -3.95
N PRO A 37 -16.72 20.78 -5.07
CA PRO A 37 -17.75 21.71 -5.55
C PRO A 37 -19.09 21.03 -5.90
N TYR A 38 -19.05 19.76 -6.30
CA TYR A 38 -20.22 18.98 -6.70
C TYR A 38 -20.73 18.07 -5.58
N PHE A 39 -20.02 17.99 -4.46
CA PHE A 39 -20.33 17.10 -3.35
C PHE A 39 -21.71 17.37 -2.70
N PRO A 40 -22.11 18.61 -2.40
CA PRO A 40 -23.41 18.87 -1.77
C PRO A 40 -24.64 18.36 -2.55
N PRO A 41 -24.81 18.64 -3.86
CA PRO A 41 -25.97 18.14 -4.60
C PRO A 41 -25.96 16.63 -4.81
N VAL A 42 -24.78 16.00 -4.87
CA VAL A 42 -24.67 14.53 -4.91
C VAL A 42 -25.19 13.94 -3.61
N ILE A 43 -24.73 14.41 -2.46
CA ILE A 43 -25.15 13.91 -1.15
C ILE A 43 -26.66 14.07 -0.93
N GLU A 44 -27.23 15.20 -1.33
CA GLU A 44 -28.68 15.41 -1.24
C GLU A 44 -29.47 14.33 -2.01
N SER A 45 -28.99 13.98 -3.21
CA SER A 45 -29.59 12.93 -4.04
C SER A 45 -29.44 11.54 -3.39
N LEU A 46 -28.23 11.19 -2.93
CA LEU A 46 -27.95 9.89 -2.30
C LEU A 46 -28.80 9.69 -1.04
N LYS A 47 -28.92 10.72 -0.18
CA LYS A 47 -29.78 10.66 1.01
C LYS A 47 -31.23 10.35 0.65
N GLY A 48 -31.75 10.97 -0.41
CA GLY A 48 -33.10 10.70 -0.91
C GLY A 48 -33.29 9.22 -1.23
N PHE A 49 -32.35 8.62 -1.96
CA PHE A 49 -32.42 7.20 -2.34
C PHE A 49 -32.30 6.27 -1.14
N LEU A 50 -31.38 6.55 -0.22
CA LEU A 50 -31.11 5.71 0.96
C LEU A 50 -32.25 5.73 1.98
N THR A 51 -33.10 6.77 1.98
CA THR A 51 -34.28 6.82 2.87
C THR A 51 -35.53 6.13 2.31
N ASP A 52 -35.53 5.75 1.03
CA ASP A 52 -36.67 5.10 0.37
C ASP A 52 -36.54 3.58 0.41
N THR A 53 -37.21 2.93 1.35
CA THR A 53 -37.05 1.50 1.65
C THR A 53 -37.89 0.58 0.76
N ARG A 54 -38.46 1.04 -0.35
CA ARG A 54 -39.22 0.21 -1.29
C ARG A 54 -38.31 -0.79 -2.01
N ASP A 55 -38.80 -1.99 -2.29
CA ASP A 55 -37.99 -3.07 -2.90
C ASP A 55 -37.45 -2.71 -4.30
N GLU A 56 -38.19 -1.91 -5.08
CA GLU A 56 -37.70 -1.43 -6.39
C GLU A 56 -36.47 -0.51 -6.30
N MET A 57 -36.15 0.01 -5.11
CA MET A 57 -35.03 0.92 -4.90
C MET A 57 -33.72 0.19 -4.56
N ARG A 58 -33.74 -1.14 -4.32
CA ARG A 58 -32.62 -1.90 -3.73
C ARG A 58 -31.30 -1.70 -4.48
N SER A 59 -31.26 -1.98 -5.78
CA SER A 59 -30.05 -1.80 -6.59
C SER A 59 -29.51 -0.36 -6.56
N LEU A 60 -30.42 0.63 -6.54
CA LEU A 60 -30.03 2.04 -6.43
C LEU A 60 -29.53 2.40 -5.01
N GLN A 61 -30.07 1.78 -3.96
CA GLN A 61 -29.60 1.94 -2.58
C GLN A 61 -28.20 1.37 -2.39
N THR A 62 -27.96 0.15 -2.88
CA THR A 62 -26.65 -0.53 -2.89
C THR A 62 -25.62 0.35 -3.58
N GLN A 63 -25.91 0.78 -4.81
CA GLN A 63 -25.00 1.64 -5.58
C GLN A 63 -24.79 3.03 -4.94
N ALA A 64 -25.80 3.55 -4.22
CA ALA A 64 -25.69 4.81 -3.47
C ALA A 64 -24.80 4.67 -2.23
N LEU A 65 -24.86 3.56 -1.50
CA LEU A 65 -23.95 3.27 -0.39
C LEU A 65 -22.51 3.15 -0.86
N ASP A 66 -22.27 2.42 -1.96
CA ASP A 66 -20.94 2.30 -2.57
C ASP A 66 -20.39 3.65 -3.00
N THR A 67 -21.20 4.46 -3.66
CA THR A 67 -20.78 5.81 -4.07
C THR A 67 -20.49 6.69 -2.85
N LEU A 68 -21.28 6.55 -1.78
CA LEU A 68 -21.06 7.30 -0.55
C LEU A 68 -19.75 6.87 0.14
N SER A 69 -19.41 5.58 0.12
CA SER A 69 -18.14 5.06 0.67
C SER A 69 -16.94 5.58 -0.15
N VAL A 70 -17.02 5.61 -1.48
CA VAL A 70 -16.00 6.19 -2.37
C VAL A 70 -15.83 7.68 -2.09
N LEU A 71 -16.93 8.43 -1.98
CA LEU A 71 -16.89 9.86 -1.66
C LEU A 71 -16.23 10.10 -0.30
N ALA A 72 -16.56 9.31 0.73
CA ALA A 72 -15.94 9.39 2.04
C ALA A 72 -14.42 9.29 1.97
N ARG A 73 -13.89 8.39 1.12
CA ARG A 73 -12.44 8.18 0.95
C ARG A 73 -11.74 9.27 0.13
N THR A 74 -12.47 10.00 -0.73
CA THR A 74 -11.85 10.77 -1.83
C THR A 74 -11.98 12.29 -1.71
N VAL A 75 -13.04 12.81 -1.08
CA VAL A 75 -13.29 14.27 -1.00
C VAL A 75 -12.54 14.96 0.13
N GLY A 76 -11.92 14.19 1.02
CA GLY A 76 -11.12 14.68 2.14
C GLY A 76 -11.93 14.91 3.43
N LYS A 77 -11.21 14.92 4.56
CA LYS A 77 -11.78 15.01 5.91
C LYS A 77 -12.61 16.27 6.14
N ASP A 78 -12.17 17.42 5.63
CA ASP A 78 -12.86 18.70 5.87
C ASP A 78 -14.23 18.76 5.17
N ALA A 79 -14.35 18.15 3.99
CA ALA A 79 -15.59 18.13 3.22
C ALA A 79 -16.56 17.04 3.73
N PHE A 80 -16.07 15.83 4.00
CA PHE A 80 -16.92 14.71 4.43
C PHE A 80 -17.23 14.69 5.92
N GLY A 81 -16.30 15.15 6.77
CA GLY A 81 -16.39 15.08 8.23
C GLY A 81 -17.72 15.58 8.83
N PRO A 82 -18.30 16.70 8.37
CA PRO A 82 -19.59 17.18 8.87
C PRO A 82 -20.77 16.22 8.65
N LEU A 83 -20.66 15.28 7.70
CA LEU A 83 -21.71 14.31 7.36
C LEU A 83 -21.43 12.91 7.93
N ALA A 84 -20.23 12.65 8.45
CA ALA A 84 -19.77 11.33 8.86
C ALA A 84 -20.74 10.65 9.84
N ALA A 85 -21.09 11.33 10.93
CA ALA A 85 -22.01 10.81 11.94
C ALA A 85 -23.41 10.52 11.39
N GLU A 86 -23.91 11.35 10.46
CA GLU A 86 -25.20 11.13 9.82
C GLU A 86 -25.17 9.91 8.89
N CYS A 87 -24.08 9.70 8.15
CA CYS A 87 -23.91 8.56 7.25
C CYS A 87 -23.89 7.23 8.04
N VAL A 88 -23.21 7.20 9.19
CA VAL A 88 -23.20 6.01 10.07
C VAL A 88 -24.61 5.68 10.57
N GLN A 89 -25.35 6.69 11.02
CA GLN A 89 -26.73 6.49 11.47
C GLN A 89 -27.68 6.06 10.35
N LEU A 90 -27.48 6.59 9.14
CA LEU A 90 -28.26 6.21 7.97
C LEU A 90 -28.01 4.74 7.60
N GLY A 91 -26.74 4.32 7.55
CA GLY A 91 -26.38 2.93 7.29
C GLY A 91 -27.00 1.97 8.31
N LEU A 92 -26.87 2.25 9.60
CA LEU A 92 -27.46 1.42 10.66
C LEU A 92 -28.99 1.29 10.53
N LYS A 93 -29.69 2.42 10.30
CA LYS A 93 -31.15 2.40 10.11
C LYS A 93 -31.57 1.60 8.89
N LEU A 94 -30.76 1.65 7.83
CA LEU A 94 -31.07 0.96 6.58
C LEU A 94 -30.89 -0.56 6.74
N THR A 95 -29.81 -0.99 7.40
CA THR A 95 -29.59 -2.40 7.76
C THR A 95 -30.66 -2.95 8.71
N ASP A 96 -31.18 -2.13 9.63
CA ASP A 96 -32.29 -2.54 10.51
C ASP A 96 -33.62 -2.69 9.74
N ALA A 97 -33.79 -1.94 8.65
CA ALA A 97 -35.06 -1.88 7.91
C ALA A 97 -35.14 -2.87 6.75
N VAL A 98 -33.99 -3.31 6.22
CA VAL A 98 -33.88 -4.13 5.02
C VAL A 98 -32.94 -5.30 5.28
N ASP A 99 -33.44 -6.50 5.07
CA ASP A 99 -32.67 -7.74 5.20
C ASP A 99 -32.20 -8.19 3.81
N ASP A 100 -31.03 -7.68 3.40
CA ASP A 100 -30.45 -7.89 2.07
C ASP A 100 -28.90 -7.91 2.18
N PRO A 101 -28.22 -8.98 1.71
CA PRO A 101 -26.77 -9.14 1.87
C PRO A 101 -25.96 -8.08 1.11
N ASP A 102 -26.39 -7.68 -0.09
CA ASP A 102 -25.74 -6.63 -0.87
C ASP A 102 -25.84 -5.26 -0.18
N LEU A 103 -26.98 -4.96 0.42
CA LEU A 103 -27.13 -3.73 1.18
C LEU A 103 -26.24 -3.73 2.42
N ARG A 104 -26.14 -4.86 3.13
CA ARG A 104 -25.28 -5.01 4.31
C ARG A 104 -23.81 -4.83 3.95
N ARG A 105 -23.32 -5.50 2.91
CA ARG A 105 -21.91 -5.41 2.49
C ARG A 105 -21.52 -3.98 2.10
N CYS A 106 -22.36 -3.28 1.33
CA CYS A 106 -22.11 -1.87 0.99
C CYS A 106 -22.16 -0.96 2.22
N THR A 107 -23.00 -1.28 3.21
CA THR A 107 -23.06 -0.56 4.48
C THR A 107 -21.79 -0.77 5.32
N TYR A 108 -21.23 -1.97 5.33
CA TYR A 108 -19.94 -2.28 5.98
C TYR A 108 -18.80 -1.48 5.36
N SER A 109 -18.74 -1.46 4.03
CA SER A 109 -17.80 -0.64 3.25
C SER A 109 -17.93 0.86 3.56
N LEU A 110 -19.17 1.36 3.75
CA LEU A 110 -19.40 2.74 4.21
C LEU A 110 -18.84 2.98 5.62
N PHE A 111 -19.13 2.12 6.59
CA PHE A 111 -18.60 2.28 7.95
C PHE A 111 -17.07 2.27 7.98
N SER A 112 -16.48 1.38 7.20
CA SER A 112 -15.03 1.32 7.02
C SER A 112 -14.48 2.63 6.44
N ALA A 113 -15.09 3.14 5.37
CA ALA A 113 -14.70 4.41 4.76
C ALA A 113 -14.82 5.61 5.72
N VAL A 114 -15.91 5.67 6.50
CA VAL A 114 -16.08 6.71 7.53
C VAL A 114 -15.02 6.59 8.62
N SER A 115 -14.63 5.37 9.02
CA SER A 115 -13.59 5.16 10.02
C SER A 115 -12.25 5.77 9.62
N THR A 116 -11.92 5.77 8.32
CA THR A 116 -10.67 6.38 7.80
C THR A 116 -10.66 7.90 7.92
N VAL A 117 -11.80 8.59 7.74
CA VAL A 117 -11.86 10.06 7.75
C VAL A 117 -12.29 10.68 9.08
N SER A 118 -13.18 10.00 9.81
CA SER A 118 -13.72 10.46 11.10
C SER A 118 -13.95 9.26 12.03
N PRO A 119 -12.87 8.66 12.58
CA PRO A 119 -12.98 7.55 13.53
C PRO A 119 -13.89 7.90 14.73
N GLU A 120 -13.87 9.16 15.18
CA GLU A 120 -14.69 9.66 16.27
C GLU A 120 -16.20 9.52 16.03
N SER A 121 -16.64 9.54 14.77
CA SER A 121 -18.05 9.35 14.40
C SER A 121 -18.49 7.89 14.51
N ILE A 122 -17.56 6.94 14.44
CA ILE A 122 -17.82 5.50 14.56
C ILE A 122 -17.85 5.06 16.02
N HIS A 123 -17.06 5.67 16.90
CA HIS A 123 -16.91 5.26 18.31
C HIS A 123 -18.23 4.99 19.05
N PRO A 124 -19.27 5.84 18.97
CA PRO A 124 -20.53 5.61 19.69
C PRO A 124 -21.32 4.41 19.18
N HIS A 125 -21.00 3.93 17.97
CA HIS A 125 -21.73 2.92 17.23
C HIS A 125 -20.97 1.59 17.10
N LEU A 126 -19.73 1.50 17.61
CA LEU A 126 -18.87 0.32 17.50
C LEU A 126 -19.54 -0.98 17.97
N THR A 127 -20.30 -0.95 19.07
CA THR A 127 -21.01 -2.15 19.53
C THR A 127 -22.02 -2.65 18.50
N ALA A 128 -22.80 -1.76 17.89
CA ALA A 128 -23.80 -2.14 16.89
C ALA A 128 -23.14 -2.63 15.61
N ILE A 129 -22.15 -1.88 15.12
CA ILE A 129 -21.42 -2.19 13.87
C ILE A 129 -20.70 -3.54 13.98
N THR A 130 -19.94 -3.76 15.06
CA THR A 130 -19.22 -5.03 15.25
C THR A 130 -20.17 -6.21 15.44
N THR A 131 -21.32 -6.01 16.10
CA THR A 131 -22.34 -7.05 16.23
C THR A 131 -22.89 -7.46 14.87
N LEU A 132 -23.26 -6.50 14.01
CA LEU A 132 -23.77 -6.77 12.67
C LEU A 132 -22.75 -7.57 11.85
N MET A 133 -21.52 -7.10 11.76
CA MET A 133 -20.46 -7.78 11.00
C MET A 133 -20.21 -9.19 11.54
N VAL A 134 -20.10 -9.36 12.86
CA VAL A 134 -19.89 -10.68 13.48
C VAL A 134 -21.05 -11.64 13.20
N LEU A 135 -22.30 -11.16 13.13
CA LEU A 135 -23.43 -11.99 12.73
C LEU A 135 -23.30 -12.45 11.28
N SER A 136 -22.94 -11.56 10.36
CA SER A 136 -22.67 -11.92 8.96
C SER A 136 -21.55 -12.93 8.81
N LEU A 137 -20.46 -12.77 9.55
CA LEU A 137 -19.34 -13.73 9.56
C LEU A 137 -19.79 -15.12 10.04
N LYS A 138 -20.68 -15.17 11.05
CA LYS A 138 -21.23 -16.43 11.59
C LYS A 138 -22.35 -17.05 10.76
N SER A 139 -22.98 -16.29 9.86
CA SER A 139 -24.12 -16.79 9.09
C SER A 139 -23.75 -18.03 8.28
N THR A 140 -24.63 -19.02 8.23
CA THR A 140 -24.53 -20.17 7.32
C THR A 140 -25.44 -20.02 6.11
N GLU A 141 -26.07 -18.86 5.95
CA GLU A 141 -26.88 -18.54 4.78
C GLU A 141 -26.02 -18.48 3.52
N GLY A 142 -26.62 -18.84 2.40
CA GLY A 142 -25.91 -18.97 1.13
C GLY A 142 -25.00 -20.19 1.02
N VAL A 143 -25.07 -21.17 1.94
CA VAL A 143 -24.40 -22.48 1.80
C VAL A 143 -25.42 -23.61 1.95
N THR A 144 -25.69 -24.34 0.87
CA THR A 144 -26.63 -25.49 0.88
C THR A 144 -25.85 -26.78 0.72
N THR A 145 -26.05 -27.75 1.63
CA THR A 145 -25.45 -29.09 1.52
C THR A 145 -26.35 -30.02 0.74
N HIS A 146 -25.84 -30.64 -0.33
CA HIS A 146 -26.55 -31.68 -1.07
C HIS A 146 -26.10 -33.06 -0.58
N LEU A 147 -27.04 -33.91 -0.18
CA LEU A 147 -26.75 -35.30 0.21
C LEU A 147 -26.91 -36.23 -1.00
N GLU A 148 -26.20 -37.36 -1.04
CA GLU A 148 -26.25 -38.29 -2.19
C GLU A 148 -27.64 -38.83 -2.55
N GLU A 149 -28.60 -38.83 -1.62
CA GLU A 149 -29.99 -39.23 -1.89
C GLU A 149 -30.77 -38.21 -2.76
N ASP A 150 -30.30 -36.96 -2.86
CA ASP A 150 -30.91 -35.90 -3.68
C ASP A 150 -30.50 -35.98 -5.16
N LYS A 151 -29.57 -36.88 -5.53
CA LYS A 151 -29.13 -37.13 -6.92
C LYS A 151 -30.25 -37.61 -7.85
N GLN A 152 -31.46 -37.92 -7.34
CA GLN A 152 -32.60 -38.33 -8.17
C GLN A 152 -33.45 -37.15 -8.69
N PHE A 153 -33.18 -35.90 -8.30
CA PHE A 153 -34.01 -34.75 -8.71
C PHE A 153 -33.27 -33.54 -9.27
N VAL A 154 -31.96 -33.63 -9.56
CA VAL A 154 -31.28 -32.60 -10.37
C VAL A 154 -31.43 -33.00 -11.83
N LEU A 155 -32.64 -32.81 -12.36
CA LEU A 155 -32.77 -32.62 -13.80
C LEU A 155 -32.02 -31.33 -14.11
N LEU A 156 -31.04 -31.46 -15.01
CA LEU A 156 -30.54 -30.37 -15.84
C LEU A 156 -31.75 -29.61 -16.38
N ASP A 157 -32.13 -28.51 -15.74
CA ASP A 157 -32.91 -27.47 -16.41
C ASP A 157 -31.91 -26.68 -17.26
N ASP A 158 -31.47 -27.33 -18.33
CA ASP A 158 -31.12 -26.63 -19.56
C ASP A 158 -32.44 -26.14 -20.15
N ASP A 159 -32.68 -24.83 -20.12
CA ASP A 159 -33.03 -24.03 -21.31
C ASP A 159 -33.46 -22.61 -20.93
N ASP A 160 -32.70 -21.65 -21.46
CA ASP A 160 -33.11 -20.31 -21.92
C ASP A 160 -33.71 -19.33 -20.89
N ASP A 161 -32.85 -18.47 -20.32
CA ASP A 161 -33.05 -17.01 -20.36
C ASP A 161 -31.70 -16.28 -20.20
N ASP A 162 -31.34 -15.49 -21.22
CA ASP A 162 -30.23 -14.53 -21.22
C ASP A 162 -30.50 -13.40 -20.21
N ASP A 163 -30.26 -13.63 -18.91
CA ASP A 163 -30.00 -12.56 -17.94
C ASP A 163 -28.90 -13.02 -16.97
N ASP A 164 -27.69 -12.52 -17.23
CA ASP A 164 -26.48 -12.66 -16.44
C ASP A 164 -26.61 -11.88 -15.11
N GLU A 165 -27.10 -12.51 -14.04
CA GLU A 165 -26.97 -12.03 -12.66
C GLU A 165 -27.09 -13.20 -11.66
N GLY A 166 -25.96 -13.69 -11.15
CA GLY A 166 -25.89 -14.54 -9.95
C GLY A 166 -25.88 -16.07 -10.16
N GLY A 167 -24.86 -16.62 -10.82
CA GLY A 167 -24.69 -18.07 -10.94
C GLY A 167 -24.28 -18.74 -9.61
N ASP A 168 -25.12 -19.65 -9.12
CA ASP A 168 -24.87 -20.55 -7.98
C ASP A 168 -23.73 -21.51 -8.34
N ALA A 169 -22.66 -21.56 -7.54
CA ALA A 169 -21.50 -22.40 -7.82
C ALA A 169 -21.56 -23.72 -7.03
N VAL A 170 -21.56 -24.86 -7.74
CA VAL A 170 -21.51 -26.19 -7.10
C VAL A 170 -20.05 -26.60 -6.89
N LEU A 171 -19.63 -26.76 -5.64
CA LEU A 171 -18.31 -27.27 -5.27
C LEU A 171 -18.38 -28.78 -4.99
N GLU A 172 -17.71 -29.60 -5.81
CA GLU A 172 -17.59 -31.05 -5.58
C GLU A 172 -16.37 -31.38 -4.71
N GLU A 173 -16.53 -32.29 -3.73
CA GLU A 173 -15.43 -32.75 -2.87
C GLU A 173 -14.76 -34.01 -3.47
N ASP A 174 -13.55 -33.87 -4.04
CA ASP A 174 -12.75 -35.00 -4.49
C ASP A 174 -11.91 -35.57 -3.32
N GLY A 175 -12.45 -36.56 -2.61
CA GLY A 175 -11.67 -37.36 -1.67
C GLY A 175 -12.46 -38.02 -0.54
N GLY A 176 -12.66 -39.34 -0.65
CA GLY A 176 -13.42 -40.15 0.29
C GLY A 176 -13.04 -40.02 1.77
N ASN A 177 -14.02 -39.62 2.58
CA ASN A 177 -14.06 -39.88 4.00
C ASN A 177 -15.50 -40.25 4.41
N GLU A 178 -15.63 -41.32 5.18
CA GLU A 178 -16.88 -41.92 5.65
C GLU A 178 -17.61 -41.03 6.69
N VAL A 179 -18.12 -39.88 6.27
CA VAL A 179 -19.04 -39.03 7.04
C VAL A 179 -20.24 -38.75 6.12
N GLU A 180 -21.40 -39.34 6.44
CA GLU A 180 -22.69 -39.24 5.73
C GLU A 180 -22.65 -38.48 4.39
N ASP A 181 -22.54 -39.23 3.30
CA ASP A 181 -22.27 -38.83 1.91
C ASP A 181 -22.88 -37.46 1.48
N VAL A 182 -22.13 -36.38 1.72
CA VAL A 182 -22.37 -35.05 1.14
C VAL A 182 -21.84 -35.07 -0.30
N ALA A 183 -22.72 -34.89 -1.28
CA ALA A 183 -22.42 -34.94 -2.71
C ALA A 183 -21.82 -33.64 -3.27
N GLY A 184 -22.06 -32.51 -2.59
CA GLY A 184 -21.56 -31.19 -2.98
C GLY A 184 -22.23 -30.06 -2.20
N PHE A 185 -21.74 -28.83 -2.37
CA PHE A 185 -22.30 -27.62 -1.77
C PHE A 185 -22.76 -26.65 -2.87
N SER A 186 -23.93 -26.02 -2.73
CA SER A 186 -24.27 -24.81 -3.50
C SER A 186 -23.96 -23.57 -2.67
N VAL A 187 -23.45 -22.53 -3.33
CA VAL A 187 -22.93 -21.32 -2.70
C VAL A 187 -23.53 -20.08 -3.38
N GLU A 188 -24.30 -19.32 -2.61
CA GLU A 188 -24.86 -18.04 -3.07
C GLU A 188 -23.83 -16.91 -2.87
N ASN A 189 -23.33 -16.38 -3.98
CA ASN A 189 -22.21 -15.41 -4.00
C ASN A 189 -22.48 -14.17 -3.14
N ALA A 190 -23.72 -13.67 -3.09
CA ALA A 190 -24.06 -12.47 -2.32
C ALA A 190 -23.71 -12.58 -0.82
N TYR A 191 -23.89 -13.76 -0.22
CA TYR A 191 -23.52 -14.01 1.17
C TYR A 191 -22.00 -14.21 1.36
N MET A 192 -21.31 -14.68 0.32
CA MET A 192 -19.84 -14.79 0.33
C MET A 192 -19.19 -13.41 0.23
N ASP A 193 -19.68 -12.57 -0.68
CA ASP A 193 -19.26 -11.17 -0.83
C ASP A 193 -19.53 -10.38 0.46
N GLU A 194 -20.67 -10.62 1.11
CA GLU A 194 -20.96 -10.03 2.42
C GLU A 194 -19.91 -10.41 3.48
N LYS A 195 -19.51 -11.69 3.54
CA LYS A 195 -18.48 -12.15 4.48
C LYS A 195 -17.11 -11.56 4.18
N GLU A 196 -16.76 -11.45 2.91
CA GLU A 196 -15.53 -10.82 2.44
C GLU A 196 -15.48 -9.35 2.90
N ASP A 197 -16.48 -8.55 2.51
CA ASP A 197 -16.57 -7.12 2.86
C ASP A 197 -16.66 -6.91 4.38
N ALA A 198 -17.31 -7.82 5.12
CA ALA A 198 -17.35 -7.78 6.58
C ALA A 198 -15.97 -8.01 7.21
N CYS A 199 -15.17 -8.95 6.69
CA CYS A 199 -13.79 -9.17 7.16
C CYS A 199 -12.94 -7.91 6.94
N ASP A 200 -12.90 -7.41 5.71
CA ASP A 200 -12.07 -6.25 5.32
C ASP A 200 -12.48 -5.00 6.12
N SER A 201 -13.78 -4.74 6.21
CA SER A 201 -14.31 -3.59 6.95
C SER A 201 -14.02 -3.67 8.44
N LEU A 202 -14.14 -4.86 9.06
CA LEU A 202 -13.88 -5.03 10.48
C LEU A 202 -12.39 -4.81 10.82
N GLY A 203 -11.50 -5.28 9.96
CA GLY A 203 -10.05 -5.03 10.07
C GLY A 203 -9.69 -3.54 9.94
N GLU A 204 -10.23 -2.86 8.92
CA GLU A 204 -9.97 -1.43 8.69
C GLU A 204 -10.54 -0.56 9.83
N ILE A 205 -11.76 -0.84 10.30
CA ILE A 205 -12.36 -0.15 11.45
C ILE A 205 -11.49 -0.31 12.70
N ALA A 206 -10.98 -1.52 12.97
CA ALA A 206 -10.10 -1.76 14.10
C ALA A 206 -8.82 -0.91 14.02
N PHE A 207 -8.19 -0.87 12.84
CA PHE A 207 -6.97 -0.09 12.60
C PHE A 207 -7.18 1.42 12.79
N ASN A 208 -8.30 1.94 12.31
CA ASN A 208 -8.59 3.36 12.32
C ASN A 208 -9.08 3.88 13.68
N THR A 209 -9.89 3.10 14.39
CA THR A 209 -10.46 3.49 15.70
C THR A 209 -9.54 3.17 16.88
N GLY A 210 -8.51 2.34 16.68
CA GLY A 210 -7.42 2.14 17.63
C GLY A 210 -7.93 1.66 19.00
N ALA A 211 -7.63 2.42 20.05
CA ALA A 211 -7.95 2.02 21.43
C ALA A 211 -9.47 1.80 21.66
N ALA A 212 -10.33 2.48 20.90
CA ALA A 212 -11.78 2.33 21.01
C ALA A 212 -12.27 0.93 20.57
N PHE A 213 -11.52 0.23 19.72
CA PHE A 213 -11.87 -1.11 19.25
C PHE A 213 -11.46 -2.24 20.20
N GLN A 214 -10.55 -1.98 21.15
CA GLN A 214 -10.01 -3.03 22.04
C GLN A 214 -11.06 -3.93 22.71
N PRO A 215 -12.23 -3.43 23.17
CA PRO A 215 -13.26 -4.29 23.75
C PRO A 215 -13.83 -5.36 22.81
N PHE A 216 -13.71 -5.18 21.49
CA PHE A 216 -14.27 -6.06 20.46
C PHE A 216 -13.19 -6.94 19.81
N LEU A 217 -11.92 -6.57 19.96
CA LEU A 217 -10.77 -7.15 19.26
C LEU A 217 -10.68 -8.67 19.41
N GLU A 218 -10.76 -9.20 20.63
CA GLU A 218 -10.64 -10.64 20.87
C GLU A 218 -11.77 -11.41 20.18
N SER A 219 -13.02 -10.99 20.39
CA SER A 219 -14.17 -11.64 19.75
C SER A 219 -14.14 -11.54 18.22
N SER A 220 -13.76 -10.38 17.67
CA SER A 220 -13.66 -10.20 16.22
C SER A 220 -12.54 -11.05 15.63
N PHE A 221 -11.38 -11.10 16.30
CA PHE A 221 -10.24 -11.90 15.86
C PHE A 221 -10.58 -13.39 15.83
N GLU A 222 -11.23 -13.93 16.88
CA GLU A 222 -11.62 -15.33 16.93
C GLU A 222 -12.58 -15.72 15.80
N GLN A 223 -13.54 -14.86 15.48
CA GLN A 223 -14.50 -15.14 14.41
C GLN A 223 -13.85 -15.10 13.03
N VAL A 224 -13.02 -14.09 12.77
CA VAL A 224 -12.27 -13.98 11.51
C VAL A 224 -11.26 -15.12 11.36
N TYR A 225 -10.59 -15.53 12.45
CA TYR A 225 -9.65 -16.64 12.43
C TYR A 225 -10.31 -17.96 11.98
N GLY A 226 -11.56 -18.20 12.40
CA GLY A 226 -12.33 -19.36 11.95
C GLY A 226 -12.63 -19.39 10.46
N LEU A 227 -12.53 -18.26 9.76
CA LEU A 227 -12.77 -18.14 8.32
C LEU A 227 -11.50 -18.36 7.48
N CYS A 228 -10.33 -18.52 8.10
CA CYS A 228 -9.10 -18.85 7.37
C CYS A 228 -9.15 -20.21 6.68
N ASP A 229 -10.01 -21.13 7.13
CA ASP A 229 -10.25 -22.44 6.53
C ASP A 229 -11.61 -22.51 5.79
N PHE A 230 -12.22 -21.36 5.51
CA PHE A 230 -13.54 -21.30 4.85
C PHE A 230 -13.47 -21.79 3.39
N PRO A 231 -14.50 -22.43 2.81
CA PRO A 231 -14.42 -22.99 1.45
C PRO A 231 -14.16 -21.95 0.35
N HIS A 232 -14.76 -20.76 0.47
CA HIS A 232 -14.66 -19.70 -0.52
C HIS A 232 -13.33 -18.93 -0.43
N GLU A 233 -12.60 -18.83 -1.55
CA GLU A 233 -11.25 -18.26 -1.58
C GLU A 233 -11.19 -16.78 -1.18
N ASN A 234 -12.14 -15.96 -1.62
CA ASN A 234 -12.14 -14.53 -1.30
C ASN A 234 -12.38 -14.28 0.19
N VAL A 235 -13.20 -15.14 0.83
CA VAL A 235 -13.44 -15.07 2.28
C VAL A 235 -12.17 -15.44 3.04
N ARG A 236 -11.45 -16.49 2.62
CA ARG A 236 -10.13 -16.83 3.22
C ARG A 236 -9.15 -15.66 3.06
N ARG A 237 -9.04 -15.10 1.85
CA ARG A 237 -8.16 -13.95 1.54
C ARG A 237 -8.45 -12.75 2.44
N ALA A 238 -9.71 -12.33 2.55
CA ALA A 238 -10.12 -11.21 3.40
C ALA A 238 -9.92 -11.52 4.89
N ALA A 239 -10.15 -12.77 5.33
CA ALA A 239 -9.87 -13.17 6.70
C ALA A 239 -8.39 -12.98 7.07
N PHE A 240 -7.46 -13.44 6.23
CA PHE A 240 -6.02 -13.21 6.46
C PHE A 240 -5.66 -11.72 6.48
N GLY A 241 -6.24 -10.93 5.57
CA GLY A 241 -6.10 -9.48 5.55
C GLY A 241 -6.53 -8.84 6.86
N ALA A 242 -7.72 -9.19 7.35
CA ALA A 242 -8.29 -8.70 8.60
C ALA A 242 -7.47 -9.11 9.84
N LEU A 243 -6.96 -10.36 9.92
CA LEU A 243 -6.03 -10.77 10.99
C LEU A 243 -4.77 -9.90 11.01
N GLY A 244 -4.23 -9.59 9.83
CA GLY A 244 -3.10 -8.69 9.69
C GLY A 244 -3.41 -7.28 10.19
N GLN A 245 -4.58 -6.74 9.83
CA GLN A 245 -5.05 -5.43 10.30
C GLN A 245 -5.25 -5.39 11.82
N PHE A 246 -5.80 -6.44 12.44
CA PHE A 246 -5.93 -6.51 13.90
C PHE A 246 -4.58 -6.45 14.63
N CYS A 247 -3.56 -7.15 14.12
CA CYS A 247 -2.20 -7.08 14.66
C CYS A 247 -1.63 -5.66 14.56
N ARG A 248 -1.80 -5.01 13.40
CA ARG A 248 -1.34 -3.64 13.16
C ARG A 248 -2.10 -2.61 14.01
N ALA A 249 -3.40 -2.80 14.19
CA ALA A 249 -4.25 -1.98 15.05
C ALA A 249 -3.76 -2.04 16.51
N GLN A 250 -3.56 -3.25 17.04
CA GLN A 250 -3.07 -3.41 18.41
C GLN A 250 -1.64 -2.90 18.59
N HIS A 251 -0.79 -3.00 17.56
CA HIS A 251 0.54 -2.39 17.57
C HIS A 251 0.47 -0.87 17.64
N LYS A 252 -0.40 -0.23 16.86
CA LYS A 252 -0.65 1.21 16.92
C LYS A 252 -1.11 1.64 18.31
N VAL A 253 -2.06 0.91 18.91
CA VAL A 253 -2.52 1.18 20.29
C VAL A 253 -1.39 1.06 21.30
N TRP A 254 -0.50 0.08 21.15
CA TRP A 254 0.67 -0.06 22.00
C TRP A 254 1.67 1.09 21.81
N GLN A 255 1.92 1.55 20.59
CA GLN A 255 2.80 2.71 20.34
C GLN A 255 2.25 3.99 20.97
N GLU A 256 0.93 4.20 20.90
CA GLU A 256 0.26 5.35 21.50
C GLU A 256 0.17 5.25 23.03
N ASN A 257 0.06 4.03 23.57
CA ASN A 257 -0.02 3.76 25.01
C ASN A 257 0.82 2.53 25.41
N PRO A 258 2.13 2.69 25.66
CA PRO A 258 3.10 1.59 25.81
C PRO A 258 3.04 0.94 27.20
N THR A 259 1.91 0.31 27.52
CA THR A 259 1.74 -0.51 28.73
C THR A 259 2.12 -1.96 28.46
N GLU A 260 2.55 -2.67 29.51
CA GLU A 260 2.83 -4.11 29.45
C GLU A 260 1.59 -4.91 29.00
N ALA A 261 0.39 -4.50 29.41
CA ALA A 261 -0.85 -5.14 28.98
C ALA A 261 -1.07 -5.03 27.46
N ASN A 262 -0.87 -3.84 26.88
CA ASN A 262 -1.00 -3.64 25.44
C ASN A 262 0.07 -4.39 24.65
N HIS A 263 1.29 -4.47 25.18
CA HIS A 263 2.38 -5.24 24.58
C HIS A 263 2.08 -6.74 24.59
N GLN A 264 1.61 -7.27 25.72
CA GLN A 264 1.19 -8.67 25.83
C GLN A 264 0.02 -9.01 24.92
N ALA A 265 -0.96 -8.11 24.78
CA ALA A 265 -2.05 -8.29 23.83
C ALA A 265 -1.54 -8.37 22.39
N LEU A 266 -0.62 -7.48 21.98
CA LEU A 266 0.02 -7.56 20.67
C LEU A 266 0.76 -8.90 20.47
N ARG A 267 1.55 -9.32 21.45
CA ARG A 267 2.30 -10.59 21.38
C ARG A 267 1.37 -11.80 21.20
N LYS A 268 0.26 -11.86 21.94
CA LYS A 268 -0.74 -12.93 21.78
C LYS A 268 -1.29 -13.00 20.36
N LEU A 269 -1.63 -11.86 19.76
CA LEU A 269 -2.12 -11.82 18.38
C LEU A 269 -1.04 -12.31 17.40
N LEU A 270 0.19 -11.83 17.54
CA LEU A 270 1.31 -12.23 16.68
C LEU A 270 1.66 -13.73 16.82
N ASP A 271 1.55 -14.28 18.02
CA ASP A 271 1.79 -15.71 18.30
C ASP A 271 0.75 -16.62 17.65
N VAL A 272 -0.43 -16.09 17.25
CA VAL A 272 -1.46 -16.83 16.51
C VAL A 272 -1.42 -16.52 15.01
N ALA A 273 -1.38 -15.24 14.64
CA ALA A 273 -1.46 -14.81 13.24
C ALA A 273 -0.22 -15.20 12.42
N MET A 274 0.99 -15.04 12.95
CA MET A 274 2.21 -15.33 12.18
C MET A 274 2.37 -16.82 11.82
N PRO A 275 2.16 -17.80 12.73
CA PRO A 275 2.11 -19.20 12.35
C PRO A 275 1.00 -19.50 11.33
N CYS A 276 -0.18 -18.90 11.49
CA CYS A 276 -1.31 -19.09 10.59
C CYS A 276 -0.96 -18.67 9.16
N PHE A 277 -0.37 -17.48 8.98
CA PHE A 277 0.13 -17.03 7.66
C PHE A 277 1.18 -17.96 7.08
N LEU A 278 2.16 -18.40 7.89
CA LEU A 278 3.22 -19.30 7.44
C LEU A 278 2.68 -20.65 6.97
N GLU A 279 1.64 -21.15 7.63
CA GLU A 279 1.01 -22.41 7.24
C GLU A 279 0.16 -22.25 5.98
N ALA A 280 -0.61 -21.15 5.88
CA ALA A 280 -1.36 -20.82 4.68
C ALA A 280 -0.45 -20.70 3.45
N VAL A 281 0.70 -20.01 3.54
CA VAL A 281 1.67 -19.94 2.42
C VAL A 281 2.16 -21.32 1.98
N ARG A 282 2.24 -22.31 2.89
CA ARG A 282 2.70 -23.66 2.55
C ARG A 282 1.61 -24.53 1.95
N GLN A 283 0.41 -24.47 2.50
CA GLN A 283 -0.64 -25.46 2.24
C GLN A 283 -1.74 -25.00 1.28
N GLU A 284 -1.96 -23.69 1.17
CA GLU A 284 -3.03 -23.13 0.34
C GLU A 284 -2.83 -23.48 -1.14
N ARG A 285 -3.94 -23.76 -1.80
CA ARG A 285 -4.02 -24.17 -3.20
C ARG A 285 -4.22 -22.97 -4.12
N GLU A 286 -4.93 -21.95 -3.64
CA GLU A 286 -5.24 -20.76 -4.44
C GLU A 286 -4.13 -19.72 -4.40
N ARG A 287 -3.61 -19.37 -5.60
CA ARG A 287 -2.52 -18.40 -5.73
C ARG A 287 -2.91 -17.02 -5.20
N GLN A 288 -4.14 -16.58 -5.47
CA GLN A 288 -4.65 -15.28 -4.99
C GLN A 288 -4.73 -15.20 -3.48
N VAL A 289 -5.12 -16.28 -2.80
CA VAL A 289 -5.13 -16.34 -1.35
C VAL A 289 -3.70 -16.24 -0.80
N VAL A 290 -2.73 -16.96 -1.38
CA VAL A 290 -1.32 -16.86 -0.94
C VAL A 290 -0.76 -15.45 -1.17
N MET A 291 -1.11 -14.77 -2.26
CA MET A 291 -0.74 -13.35 -2.46
C MET A 291 -1.28 -12.47 -1.33
N GLY A 292 -2.57 -12.60 -0.99
CA GLY A 292 -3.17 -11.87 0.12
C GLY A 292 -2.55 -12.19 1.48
N VAL A 293 -2.16 -13.45 1.73
CA VAL A 293 -1.44 -13.86 2.95
C VAL A 293 -0.06 -13.22 3.01
N LEU A 294 0.70 -13.23 1.90
CA LEU A 294 2.02 -12.60 1.84
C LEU A 294 1.92 -11.10 2.07
N GLU A 295 0.93 -10.44 1.48
CA GLU A 295 0.65 -9.02 1.70
C GLU A 295 0.33 -8.72 3.18
N ALA A 296 -0.57 -9.49 3.79
CA ALA A 296 -0.93 -9.36 5.20
C ALA A 296 0.28 -9.57 6.12
N MET A 297 1.06 -10.63 5.88
CA MET A 297 2.27 -10.95 6.64
C MET A 297 3.33 -9.85 6.49
N ASN A 298 3.59 -9.39 5.26
CA ASN A 298 4.53 -8.29 5.00
C ASN A 298 4.06 -6.99 5.68
N GLY A 299 2.76 -6.69 5.64
CA GLY A 299 2.15 -5.56 6.33
C GLY A 299 2.35 -5.61 7.85
N VAL A 300 2.13 -6.79 8.46
CA VAL A 300 2.36 -7.00 9.90
C VAL A 300 3.83 -6.81 10.26
N ILE A 301 4.77 -7.40 9.50
CA ILE A 301 6.21 -7.24 9.76
C ILE A 301 6.65 -5.78 9.55
N LYS A 302 6.12 -5.11 8.51
CA LYS A 302 6.44 -3.70 8.22
C LYS A 302 6.01 -2.78 9.35
N SER A 303 4.82 -2.99 9.92
CA SER A 303 4.32 -2.20 11.05
C SER A 303 4.96 -2.59 12.38
N CYS A 304 4.96 -3.88 12.73
CA CYS A 304 5.39 -4.38 14.05
C CYS A 304 6.91 -4.53 14.17
N LYS A 305 7.64 -4.50 13.05
CA LYS A 305 9.11 -4.64 12.97
C LYS A 305 9.58 -5.87 13.75
N GLY A 306 10.60 -5.70 14.60
CA GLY A 306 11.18 -6.77 15.39
C GLY A 306 10.17 -7.53 16.24
N GLU A 307 9.07 -6.90 16.71
CA GLU A 307 8.05 -7.54 17.53
C GLU A 307 7.39 -8.74 16.83
N ALA A 308 7.12 -8.65 15.53
CA ALA A 308 6.55 -9.76 14.74
C ALA A 308 7.52 -10.95 14.58
N LEU A 309 8.80 -10.76 14.90
CA LEU A 309 9.89 -11.70 14.64
C LEU A 309 10.61 -12.15 15.92
N GLN A 310 10.12 -11.76 17.11
CA GLN A 310 10.77 -12.10 18.39
C GLN A 310 10.66 -13.58 18.75
N THR A 311 9.59 -14.25 18.32
CA THR A 311 9.39 -15.68 18.60
C THR A 311 10.58 -16.47 18.02
N PRO A 312 11.18 -17.41 18.78
CA PRO A 312 12.32 -18.19 18.30
C PRO A 312 12.05 -18.82 16.93
N ASN A 313 13.04 -18.77 16.04
CA ASN A 313 12.99 -19.26 14.66
C ASN A 313 12.02 -18.55 13.70
N ARG A 314 11.17 -17.62 14.15
CA ARG A 314 10.19 -16.94 13.29
C ARG A 314 10.81 -16.28 12.05
N LEU A 315 11.92 -15.56 12.23
CA LEU A 315 12.65 -14.94 11.12
C LEU A 315 13.10 -15.99 10.09
N ALA A 316 13.56 -17.15 10.55
CA ALA A 316 13.98 -18.23 9.66
C ALA A 316 12.79 -18.85 8.93
N GLU A 317 11.66 -19.05 9.62
CA GLU A 317 10.42 -19.58 9.03
C GLU A 317 9.89 -18.66 7.92
N VAL A 318 9.80 -17.35 8.18
CA VAL A 318 9.39 -16.36 7.18
C VAL A 318 10.37 -16.37 6.00
N SER A 319 11.68 -16.35 6.28
CA SER A 319 12.70 -16.39 5.22
C SER A 319 12.64 -17.67 4.38
N HIS A 320 12.25 -18.81 4.96
CA HIS A 320 12.05 -20.06 4.24
C HIS A 320 10.76 -20.02 3.42
N ALA A 321 9.66 -19.50 3.95
CA ALA A 321 8.41 -19.33 3.20
C ALA A 321 8.63 -18.46 1.94
N LEU A 322 9.27 -17.29 2.09
CA LEU A 322 9.61 -16.44 0.94
C LEU A 322 10.50 -17.17 -0.08
N ARG A 323 11.47 -17.94 0.41
CA ARG A 323 12.35 -18.74 -0.46
C ARG A 323 11.58 -19.80 -1.24
N ASP A 324 10.65 -20.50 -0.59
CA ASP A 324 9.89 -21.57 -1.21
C ASP A 324 8.98 -21.02 -2.31
N VAL A 325 8.33 -19.88 -2.08
CA VAL A 325 7.58 -19.15 -3.13
C VAL A 325 8.50 -18.75 -4.30
N LEU A 326 9.65 -18.14 -4.00
CA LEU A 326 10.62 -17.74 -5.03
C LEU A 326 11.19 -18.94 -5.81
N LYS A 327 11.21 -20.13 -5.20
CA LYS A 327 11.66 -21.39 -5.83
C LYS A 327 10.53 -22.17 -6.48
N LYS A 328 9.29 -21.67 -6.49
CA LYS A 328 8.12 -22.37 -7.00
C LYS A 328 7.87 -23.70 -6.28
N LYS A 329 7.85 -23.68 -4.95
CA LYS A 329 7.76 -24.87 -4.09
C LYS A 329 6.52 -24.92 -3.19
N THR A 330 5.67 -23.90 -3.22
CA THR A 330 4.41 -23.93 -2.47
C THR A 330 3.38 -24.80 -3.18
N VAL A 331 2.36 -25.26 -2.46
CA VAL A 331 1.29 -26.11 -3.00
C VAL A 331 0.58 -25.43 -4.16
N CYS A 332 0.21 -24.15 -4.01
CA CYS A 332 -0.40 -23.35 -5.08
C CYS A 332 0.47 -23.17 -6.33
N GLN A 333 1.77 -23.47 -6.28
CA GLN A 333 2.67 -23.44 -7.44
C GLN A 333 3.00 -24.85 -7.97
N GLY A 334 2.69 -25.90 -7.21
CA GLY A 334 3.10 -27.28 -7.45
C GLY A 334 1.98 -28.24 -7.86
N GLY A 335 0.72 -27.88 -7.70
CA GLY A 335 -0.44 -28.72 -8.03
C GLY A 335 -1.40 -28.04 -9.01
N GLY A 336 -1.88 -28.81 -10.00
CA GLY A 336 -3.13 -28.50 -10.71
C GLY A 336 -3.04 -27.50 -11.85
N GLY A 337 -2.17 -27.73 -12.84
CA GLY A 337 -2.67 -27.49 -14.19
C GLY A 337 -3.73 -28.54 -14.43
N ASP A 338 -5.00 -28.20 -14.22
CA ASP A 338 -6.05 -28.95 -14.90
C ASP A 338 -5.71 -28.88 -16.40
N GLU A 339 -5.93 -29.95 -17.16
CA GLU A 339 -5.47 -30.06 -18.56
C GLU A 339 -6.10 -28.99 -19.50
N GLY A 340 -6.88 -28.04 -18.96
CA GLY A 340 -7.50 -26.91 -19.65
C GLY A 340 -7.06 -25.50 -19.23
N ASP A 341 -6.15 -25.33 -18.25
CA ASP A 341 -5.69 -23.99 -17.82
C ASP A 341 -4.61 -23.44 -18.77
N ASP A 342 -4.69 -22.15 -19.12
CA ASP A 342 -3.71 -21.50 -20.00
C ASP A 342 -2.34 -21.39 -19.28
N GLU A 343 -1.32 -22.09 -19.81
CA GLU A 343 0.05 -22.07 -19.29
C GLU A 343 0.60 -20.63 -19.15
N GLU A 344 0.15 -19.69 -19.99
CA GLU A 344 0.56 -18.29 -19.93
C GLU A 344 -0.03 -17.59 -18.70
N GLN A 345 -1.31 -17.82 -18.40
CA GLN A 345 -2.00 -17.23 -17.24
C GLN A 345 -1.40 -17.76 -15.92
N GLN A 346 -1.10 -19.05 -15.85
CA GLN A 346 -0.44 -19.62 -14.68
C GLN A 346 0.97 -19.03 -14.46
N ALA A 347 1.71 -18.78 -15.55
CA ALA A 347 3.03 -18.15 -15.47
C ALA A 347 2.94 -16.70 -14.97
N GLU A 348 1.89 -15.96 -15.32
CA GLU A 348 1.64 -14.60 -14.83
C GLU A 348 1.32 -14.58 -13.33
N TYR A 349 0.41 -15.45 -12.88
CA TYR A 349 0.12 -15.57 -11.44
C TYR A 349 1.35 -16.00 -10.64
N ASP A 350 2.15 -16.92 -11.16
CA ASP A 350 3.42 -17.30 -10.53
C ASP A 350 4.41 -16.13 -10.45
N ALA A 351 4.46 -15.28 -11.47
CA ALA A 351 5.32 -14.09 -11.46
C ALA A 351 4.85 -13.10 -10.39
N MET A 352 3.56 -12.78 -10.33
CA MET A 352 2.99 -11.94 -9.28
C MET A 352 3.26 -12.51 -7.87
N LEU A 353 3.10 -13.83 -7.68
CA LEU A 353 3.38 -14.46 -6.39
C LEU A 353 4.85 -14.31 -5.97
N GLN A 354 5.78 -14.41 -6.93
CA GLN A 354 7.19 -14.14 -6.70
C GLN A 354 7.45 -12.68 -6.33
N GLU A 355 6.69 -11.74 -6.89
CA GLU A 355 6.77 -10.32 -6.56
C GLU A 355 6.35 -10.06 -5.10
N PHE A 356 5.17 -10.55 -4.69
CA PHE A 356 4.70 -10.46 -3.28
C PHE A 356 5.70 -11.08 -2.29
N ALA A 357 6.33 -12.20 -2.64
CA ALA A 357 7.37 -12.80 -1.81
C ALA A 357 8.67 -11.96 -1.80
N GLY A 358 9.03 -11.37 -2.94
CA GLY A 358 10.18 -10.48 -3.08
C GLY A 358 10.06 -9.22 -2.24
N GLU A 359 8.87 -8.61 -2.18
CA GLU A 359 8.57 -7.45 -1.33
C GLU A 359 8.80 -7.74 0.17
N GLY A 360 8.69 -8.99 0.59
CA GLY A 360 9.00 -9.41 1.96
C GLY A 360 10.47 -9.25 2.32
N ILE A 361 11.39 -9.28 1.35
CA ILE A 361 12.85 -9.19 1.59
C ILE A 361 13.27 -7.82 2.15
N PRO A 362 12.96 -6.67 1.51
CA PRO A 362 13.27 -5.37 2.08
C PRO A 362 12.52 -5.13 3.40
N VAL A 363 11.30 -5.64 3.52
CA VAL A 363 10.53 -5.57 4.78
C VAL A 363 11.29 -6.24 5.93
N LEU A 364 11.77 -7.47 5.74
CA LEU A 364 12.62 -8.17 6.71
C LEU A 364 13.93 -7.42 7.00
N ALA A 365 14.59 -6.90 5.97
CA ALA A 365 15.83 -6.13 6.12
C ALA A 365 15.64 -4.86 6.96
N SER A 366 14.44 -4.27 6.95
CA SER A 366 14.09 -3.10 7.76
C SER A 366 13.60 -3.44 9.18
N ALA A 367 13.27 -4.71 9.46
CA ALA A 367 12.59 -5.13 10.68
C ALA A 367 13.53 -5.58 11.81
N VAL A 368 14.73 -6.04 11.46
CA VAL A 368 15.70 -6.62 12.42
C VAL A 368 17.10 -6.05 12.20
N PRO A 369 18.01 -6.18 13.19
CA PRO A 369 19.43 -5.90 12.97
C PRO A 369 19.98 -6.67 11.76
N ALA A 370 20.75 -5.99 10.91
CA ALA A 370 21.15 -6.51 9.61
C ALA A 370 21.96 -7.82 9.71
N GLU A 371 22.83 -7.95 10.72
CA GLU A 371 23.64 -9.16 10.92
C GLU A 371 22.78 -10.39 11.29
N THR A 372 21.61 -10.19 11.91
CA THR A 372 20.67 -11.28 12.21
C THR A 372 20.00 -11.80 10.95
N PHE A 373 19.68 -10.92 10.00
CA PHE A 373 19.08 -11.30 8.72
C PHE A 373 20.10 -11.74 7.66
N TYR A 374 21.38 -11.40 7.84
CA TYR A 374 22.41 -11.54 6.81
C TYR A 374 22.55 -12.95 6.21
N SER A 375 22.46 -14.00 7.02
CA SER A 375 22.50 -15.40 6.54
C SER A 375 21.33 -15.71 5.62
N HIS A 376 20.11 -15.36 6.03
CA HIS A 376 18.89 -15.53 5.26
C HIS A 376 18.89 -14.68 3.98
N LEU A 377 19.36 -13.44 4.07
CA LEU A 377 19.50 -12.57 2.92
C LEU A 377 20.49 -13.15 1.88
N ASN A 378 21.65 -13.64 2.31
CA ASN A 378 22.64 -14.25 1.40
C ASN A 378 22.08 -15.42 0.59
N ASP A 379 21.12 -16.10 1.18
CA ASP A 379 20.45 -17.28 0.67
C ASP A 379 19.30 -16.95 -0.31
N LEU A 380 18.65 -15.80 -0.11
CA LEU A 380 17.58 -15.26 -0.97
C LEU A 380 18.14 -14.49 -2.16
N LEU A 381 19.26 -13.77 -1.97
CA LEU A 381 19.88 -12.91 -2.98
C LEU A 381 20.10 -13.58 -4.35
N PRO A 382 20.63 -14.81 -4.46
CA PRO A 382 20.81 -15.46 -5.75
C PRO A 382 19.52 -15.65 -6.55
N LEU A 383 18.38 -15.88 -5.86
CA LEU A 383 17.08 -16.06 -6.48
C LEU A 383 16.64 -14.76 -7.16
N ILE A 384 16.75 -13.64 -6.43
CA ILE A 384 16.43 -12.31 -6.95
C ILE A 384 17.41 -11.90 -8.05
N MET A 385 18.72 -11.99 -7.81
CA MET A 385 19.74 -11.59 -8.79
C MET A 385 19.65 -12.37 -10.11
N SER A 386 19.11 -13.59 -10.09
CA SER A 386 18.97 -14.39 -11.31
C SER A 386 18.00 -13.77 -12.33
N LYS A 387 17.05 -12.95 -11.85
CA LYS A 387 16.02 -12.26 -12.64
C LYS A 387 16.51 -10.95 -13.27
N ALA A 388 17.62 -10.38 -12.80
CA ALA A 388 18.25 -9.18 -13.40
C ALA A 388 19.01 -9.42 -14.71
N LYS A 389 19.05 -10.67 -15.21
CA LYS A 389 19.80 -11.00 -16.43
C LYS A 389 19.12 -10.38 -17.66
N SER A 390 19.91 -9.98 -18.65
CA SER A 390 19.39 -9.42 -19.91
C SER A 390 18.53 -10.39 -20.73
N SER A 391 18.54 -11.69 -20.39
CA SER A 391 17.68 -12.72 -20.99
C SER A 391 16.28 -12.77 -20.39
N CYS A 392 16.05 -12.12 -19.24
CA CYS A 392 14.76 -12.08 -18.55
C CYS A 392 13.86 -10.96 -19.08
N THR A 393 12.58 -11.02 -18.77
CA THR A 393 11.59 -10.00 -19.18
C THR A 393 11.89 -8.65 -18.54
N VAL A 394 11.31 -7.56 -19.06
CA VAL A 394 11.46 -6.22 -18.45
C VAL A 394 10.93 -6.23 -17.02
N ALA A 395 9.76 -6.84 -16.79
CA ALA A 395 9.17 -7.00 -15.46
C ALA A 395 10.12 -7.73 -14.49
N ASP A 396 10.68 -8.88 -14.88
CA ASP A 396 11.65 -9.62 -14.06
C ASP A 396 12.88 -8.76 -13.69
N ARG A 397 13.41 -8.00 -14.66
CA ARG A 397 14.57 -7.14 -14.44
C ARG A 397 14.21 -5.96 -13.54
N SER A 398 13.05 -5.34 -13.74
CA SER A 398 12.57 -4.21 -12.95
C SER A 398 12.34 -4.64 -11.50
N PHE A 399 11.59 -5.72 -11.29
CA PHE A 399 11.35 -6.36 -9.99
C PHE A 399 12.68 -6.68 -9.29
N SER A 400 13.58 -7.39 -9.96
CA SER A 400 14.86 -7.79 -9.37
C SER A 400 15.68 -6.60 -8.90
N VAL A 401 15.87 -5.61 -9.77
CA VAL A 401 16.67 -4.42 -9.47
C VAL A 401 15.96 -3.58 -8.39
N GLY A 402 14.64 -3.46 -8.44
CA GLY A 402 13.81 -2.78 -7.44
C GLY A 402 13.98 -3.41 -6.05
N THR A 403 13.72 -4.72 -5.91
CA THR A 403 13.85 -5.44 -4.62
C THR A 403 15.26 -5.35 -4.05
N LEU A 404 16.31 -5.48 -4.88
CA LEU A 404 17.70 -5.31 -4.43
C LEU A 404 17.97 -3.89 -3.91
N SER A 405 17.42 -2.89 -4.60
CA SER A 405 17.61 -1.48 -4.27
C SER A 405 16.87 -1.09 -2.99
N GLU A 406 15.63 -1.55 -2.82
CA GLU A 406 14.86 -1.37 -1.59
C GLU A 406 15.49 -2.10 -0.40
N THR A 407 16.07 -3.27 -0.63
CA THR A 407 16.80 -4.01 0.41
C THR A 407 18.01 -3.19 0.88
N LEU A 408 18.78 -2.61 -0.05
CA LEU A 408 19.88 -1.72 0.27
C LEU A 408 19.40 -0.46 1.00
N HIS A 409 18.30 0.13 0.58
CA HIS A 409 17.71 1.29 1.23
C HIS A 409 17.29 0.97 2.67
N SER A 410 16.64 -0.17 2.88
CA SER A 410 16.24 -0.67 4.21
C SER A 410 17.44 -0.89 5.13
N LEU A 411 18.55 -1.41 4.59
CA LEU A 411 19.79 -1.59 5.35
C LEU A 411 20.38 -0.27 5.86
N ALA A 412 20.13 0.87 5.22
CA ALA A 412 20.62 2.16 5.70
C ALA A 412 20.02 2.57 7.06
N GLY A 413 18.81 2.08 7.37
CA GLY A 413 18.06 2.46 8.57
C GLY A 413 18.24 1.56 9.80
N VAL A 414 18.99 0.44 9.68
CA VAL A 414 19.07 -0.58 10.75
C VAL A 414 20.48 -0.77 11.30
N SER A 415 20.56 -1.27 12.54
CA SER A 415 21.83 -1.56 13.19
C SER A 415 22.62 -2.64 12.43
N GLY A 416 23.93 -2.42 12.27
CA GLY A 416 24.81 -3.30 11.47
C GLY A 416 24.64 -3.18 9.96
N GLY A 417 23.67 -2.40 9.47
CA GLY A 417 23.34 -2.29 8.05
C GLY A 417 24.51 -1.84 7.17
N ARG A 418 25.32 -0.90 7.64
CA ARG A 418 26.53 -0.44 6.93
C ARG A 418 27.52 -1.57 6.65
N ALA A 419 27.80 -2.41 7.64
CA ALA A 419 28.73 -3.52 7.49
C ALA A 419 28.19 -4.57 6.50
N VAL A 420 26.90 -4.89 6.60
CA VAL A 420 26.23 -5.83 5.69
C VAL A 420 26.20 -5.28 4.25
N ALA A 421 25.78 -4.04 4.03
CA ALA A 421 25.78 -3.41 2.72
C ALA A 421 27.20 -3.39 2.10
N GLY A 422 28.22 -3.11 2.90
CA GLY A 422 29.62 -3.20 2.48
C GLY A 422 30.06 -4.62 2.10
N LYS A 423 29.60 -5.67 2.78
CA LYS A 423 29.87 -7.07 2.39
C LYS A 423 29.15 -7.44 1.08
N LEU A 424 27.96 -6.89 0.85
CA LEU A 424 27.13 -7.18 -0.32
C LEU A 424 27.56 -6.41 -1.58
N SER A 425 28.25 -5.26 -1.43
CA SER A 425 28.59 -4.35 -2.53
C SER A 425 29.27 -5.06 -3.70
N ASN A 426 30.25 -5.94 -3.44
CA ASN A 426 30.99 -6.67 -4.48
C ASN A 426 30.08 -7.52 -5.39
N ARG A 427 28.96 -8.02 -4.86
CA ARG A 427 28.00 -8.84 -5.60
C ARG A 427 26.93 -8.00 -6.29
N LEU A 428 26.47 -6.92 -5.63
CA LEU A 428 25.33 -6.13 -6.08
C LEU A 428 25.74 -4.98 -7.03
N LEU A 429 26.90 -4.38 -6.82
CA LEU A 429 27.38 -3.27 -7.64
C LEU A 429 27.46 -3.62 -9.14
N PRO A 430 27.98 -4.79 -9.56
CA PRO A 430 27.99 -5.15 -10.99
C PRO A 430 26.59 -5.27 -11.59
N VAL A 431 25.62 -5.78 -10.82
CA VAL A 431 24.22 -5.94 -11.28
C VAL A 431 23.58 -4.57 -11.48
N LEU A 432 23.71 -3.67 -10.50
CA LEU A 432 23.19 -2.31 -10.59
C LEU A 432 23.88 -1.55 -11.74
N VAL A 433 25.21 -1.57 -11.84
CA VAL A 433 25.92 -0.87 -12.93
C VAL A 433 25.49 -1.35 -14.32
N ALA A 434 25.16 -2.64 -14.47
CA ALA A 434 24.61 -3.17 -15.71
C ALA A 434 23.19 -2.65 -15.97
N ALA A 435 22.33 -2.63 -14.96
CA ALA A 435 20.94 -2.19 -15.05
C ALA A 435 20.79 -0.68 -15.34
N VAL A 436 21.75 0.17 -14.94
CA VAL A 436 21.77 1.59 -15.37
C VAL A 436 21.85 1.74 -16.90
N ARG A 437 22.31 0.71 -17.62
CA ARG A 437 22.43 0.72 -19.09
C ARG A 437 21.29 -0.02 -19.78
N ASP A 438 20.25 -0.41 -19.03
CA ASP A 438 19.10 -1.11 -19.59
C ASP A 438 18.35 -0.24 -20.62
N SER A 439 17.72 -0.90 -21.59
CA SER A 439 16.87 -0.21 -22.58
C SER A 439 15.63 0.40 -21.93
N ASP A 440 15.13 -0.22 -20.87
CA ASP A 440 13.92 0.22 -20.19
C ASP A 440 14.18 1.27 -19.12
N ALA A 441 13.36 2.33 -19.08
CA ALA A 441 13.56 3.45 -18.17
C ALA A 441 13.28 3.08 -16.71
N GLU A 442 12.34 2.17 -16.44
CA GLU A 442 12.00 1.74 -15.09
C GLU A 442 13.15 0.94 -14.46
N VAL A 443 13.76 0.04 -15.23
CA VAL A 443 14.95 -0.71 -14.81
C VAL A 443 16.12 0.23 -14.50
N ARG A 444 16.34 1.25 -15.36
CA ARG A 444 17.36 2.28 -15.11
C ARG A 444 17.03 3.08 -13.85
N ASN A 445 15.77 3.48 -13.66
CA ASN A 445 15.30 4.22 -12.50
C ASN A 445 15.60 3.47 -11.20
N ASN A 446 15.15 2.21 -11.10
CA ASN A 446 15.38 1.35 -9.94
C ASN A 446 16.88 1.17 -9.69
N SER A 447 17.68 1.04 -10.75
CA SER A 447 19.12 0.89 -10.60
C SER A 447 19.82 2.14 -10.10
N VAL A 448 19.41 3.33 -10.55
CA VAL A 448 19.96 4.61 -10.09
C VAL A 448 19.63 4.80 -8.61
N PHE A 449 18.39 4.54 -8.23
CA PHE A 449 17.97 4.50 -6.83
C PHE A 449 18.83 3.52 -6.02
N GLY A 450 19.04 2.30 -6.52
CA GLY A 450 19.86 1.26 -5.87
C GLY A 450 21.32 1.64 -5.66
N LEU A 451 21.94 2.31 -6.62
CA LEU A 451 23.31 2.83 -6.46
C LEU A 451 23.37 3.92 -5.38
N GLY A 452 22.38 4.82 -5.35
CA GLY A 452 22.24 5.81 -4.28
C GLY A 452 22.03 5.16 -2.91
N ALA A 453 21.16 4.14 -2.84
CA ALA A 453 20.86 3.39 -1.62
C ALA A 453 22.08 2.59 -1.13
N LEU A 454 22.85 1.99 -2.03
CA LEU A 454 24.12 1.32 -1.70
C LEU A 454 25.11 2.30 -1.07
N ALA A 455 25.29 3.48 -1.68
CA ALA A 455 26.14 4.53 -1.13
C ALA A 455 25.64 5.01 0.23
N GLN A 456 24.33 5.19 0.40
CA GLN A 456 23.74 5.57 1.68
C GLN A 456 23.99 4.53 2.77
N ALA A 457 23.77 3.25 2.46
CA ALA A 457 23.90 2.16 3.42
C ALA A 457 25.37 1.87 3.78
N ALA A 458 26.23 1.63 2.78
CA ALA A 458 27.62 1.23 3.00
C ALA A 458 28.55 2.42 3.34
N GLY A 459 28.21 3.62 2.88
CA GLY A 459 28.96 4.84 3.11
C GLY A 459 30.44 4.74 2.76
N PRO A 460 31.36 5.18 3.64
CA PRO A 460 32.79 5.23 3.32
C PRO A 460 33.41 3.88 2.91
N ILE A 461 32.77 2.74 3.23
CA ILE A 461 33.27 1.39 2.89
C ILE A 461 33.43 1.22 1.38
N ILE A 462 32.54 1.82 0.58
CA ILE A 462 32.56 1.73 -0.89
C ILE A 462 33.11 2.99 -1.55
N SER A 463 33.82 3.84 -0.80
CA SER A 463 34.36 5.10 -1.31
C SER A 463 35.28 4.93 -2.52
N SER A 464 35.94 3.78 -2.65
CA SER A 464 36.74 3.41 -3.84
C SER A 464 35.91 3.30 -5.13
N ASP A 465 34.62 3.01 -5.02
CA ASP A 465 33.70 2.84 -6.15
C ASP A 465 33.02 4.15 -6.58
N TYR A 466 33.07 5.20 -5.74
CA TYR A 466 32.43 6.49 -6.01
C TYR A 466 32.87 7.12 -7.34
N PRO A 467 34.16 7.16 -7.72
CA PRO A 467 34.57 7.72 -9.01
C PRO A 467 33.90 7.03 -10.21
N MET A 468 33.72 5.72 -10.15
CA MET A 468 33.04 4.95 -11.18
C MET A 468 31.54 5.27 -11.22
N MET A 469 30.89 5.29 -10.06
CA MET A 469 29.47 5.62 -9.94
C MET A 469 29.16 7.05 -10.42
N LEU A 470 30.00 8.02 -10.04
CA LEU A 470 29.87 9.42 -10.49
C LEU A 470 30.09 9.56 -11.99
N SER A 471 31.05 8.84 -12.56
CA SER A 471 31.24 8.81 -14.01
C SER A 471 30.03 8.20 -14.74
N LEU A 472 29.44 7.15 -14.18
CA LEU A 472 28.23 6.53 -14.70
C LEU A 472 27.05 7.51 -14.68
N PHE A 473 26.80 8.18 -13.56
CA PHE A 473 25.75 9.18 -13.42
C PHE A 473 25.96 10.39 -14.31
N SER A 474 27.19 10.91 -14.41
CA SER A 474 27.50 12.03 -15.31
C SER A 474 27.18 11.68 -16.77
N ASN A 475 27.54 10.47 -17.22
CA ASN A 475 27.22 10.01 -18.57
C ASN A 475 25.71 9.81 -18.77
N LEU A 476 25.01 9.28 -17.76
CA LEU A 476 23.57 9.06 -17.83
C LEU A 476 22.82 10.41 -17.91
N LEU A 477 23.19 11.38 -17.09
CA LEU A 477 22.54 12.71 -17.03
C LEU A 477 22.63 13.50 -18.35
N VAL A 478 23.61 13.18 -19.20
CA VAL A 478 23.77 13.79 -20.54
C VAL A 478 22.87 13.12 -21.59
N LYS A 479 22.58 11.82 -21.43
CA LYS A 479 21.89 11.01 -22.45
C LYS A 479 20.42 10.74 -22.11
N GLU A 480 20.09 10.76 -20.82
CA GLU A 480 18.77 10.40 -20.33
C GLU A 480 17.75 11.48 -20.69
N SER A 481 16.58 11.03 -21.13
CA SER A 481 15.42 11.87 -21.43
C SER A 481 14.28 11.64 -20.46
N ASP A 482 14.25 10.47 -19.81
CA ASP A 482 13.24 10.15 -18.82
C ASP A 482 13.44 10.99 -17.55
N ARG A 483 12.42 11.78 -17.20
CA ARG A 483 12.48 12.73 -16.09
C ARG A 483 12.51 12.04 -14.73
N ARG A 484 11.82 10.90 -14.58
CA ARG A 484 11.80 10.14 -13.32
C ARG A 484 13.19 9.59 -13.01
N VAL A 485 13.90 9.10 -14.04
CA VAL A 485 15.30 8.65 -13.91
C VAL A 485 16.22 9.81 -13.53
N ILE A 486 16.05 11.00 -14.15
CA ILE A 486 16.83 12.21 -13.82
C ILE A 486 16.59 12.65 -12.38
N ASP A 487 15.34 12.61 -11.91
CA ASP A 487 14.99 12.99 -10.55
C ASP A 487 15.61 12.02 -9.53
N ASN A 488 15.50 10.72 -9.77
CA ASN A 488 16.16 9.69 -8.95
C ASN A 488 17.68 9.80 -8.98
N LEU A 489 18.29 10.22 -10.09
CA LEU A 489 19.72 10.47 -10.19
C LEU A 489 20.14 11.64 -9.29
N CYS A 490 19.36 12.72 -9.28
CA CYS A 490 19.57 13.84 -8.37
C CYS A 490 19.54 13.37 -6.92
N ALA A 491 18.57 12.52 -6.55
CA ALA A 491 18.48 11.93 -5.22
C ALA A 491 19.65 11.00 -4.89
N ALA A 492 20.09 10.16 -5.85
CA ALA A 492 21.23 9.27 -5.67
C ALA A 492 22.54 10.05 -5.42
N LEU A 493 22.78 11.14 -6.16
CA LEU A 493 23.90 12.04 -5.89
C LEU A 493 23.82 12.67 -4.49
N CYS A 494 22.62 13.10 -4.08
CA CYS A 494 22.39 13.62 -2.73
C CYS A 494 22.71 12.58 -1.65
N ARG A 495 22.30 11.32 -1.83
CA ARG A 495 22.64 10.20 -0.93
C ARG A 495 24.15 9.97 -0.85
N MET A 496 24.85 10.00 -1.98
CA MET A 496 26.32 9.87 -2.00
C MET A 496 27.01 11.00 -1.24
N ILE A 497 26.57 12.25 -1.45
CA ILE A 497 27.08 13.45 -0.77
C ILE A 497 26.90 13.32 0.74
N MET A 498 25.67 13.05 1.20
CA MET A 498 25.37 12.95 2.63
C MET A 498 26.09 11.78 3.30
N SER A 499 26.36 10.71 2.56
CA SER A 499 26.99 9.50 3.09
C SER A 499 28.52 9.60 3.23
N HIS A 500 29.19 10.23 2.26
CA HIS A 500 30.64 10.44 2.30
C HIS A 500 31.07 11.65 1.46
N THR A 501 30.88 12.85 2.01
CA THR A 501 31.14 14.14 1.34
C THR A 501 32.53 14.25 0.72
N GLU A 502 33.57 13.79 1.42
CA GLU A 502 34.97 13.86 0.96
C GLU A 502 35.24 13.04 -0.31
N GLY A 503 34.42 12.01 -0.57
CA GLY A 503 34.49 11.19 -1.77
C GLY A 503 33.81 11.80 -2.99
N VAL A 504 33.17 12.97 -2.86
CA VAL A 504 32.41 13.62 -3.94
C VAL A 504 33.06 14.96 -4.32
N PRO A 505 33.41 15.19 -5.60
CA PRO A 505 33.92 16.48 -6.07
C PRO A 505 32.80 17.52 -6.13
N LEU A 506 32.47 18.12 -4.99
CA LEU A 506 31.29 18.99 -4.82
C LEU A 506 31.26 20.18 -5.78
N GLU A 507 32.41 20.77 -6.11
CA GLU A 507 32.49 21.90 -7.06
C GLU A 507 32.00 21.55 -8.47
N GLN A 508 32.00 20.26 -8.84
CA GLN A 508 31.51 19.77 -10.13
C GLN A 508 30.09 19.21 -10.00
N VAL A 509 29.81 18.49 -8.91
CA VAL A 509 28.55 17.77 -8.71
C VAL A 509 27.41 18.70 -8.29
N LEU A 510 27.66 19.67 -7.41
CA LEU A 510 26.61 20.56 -6.90
C LEU A 510 25.99 21.45 -8.00
N PRO A 511 26.76 22.08 -8.92
CA PRO A 511 26.17 22.82 -10.03
C PRO A 511 25.31 21.93 -10.94
N ALA A 512 25.81 20.75 -11.30
CA ALA A 512 25.10 19.82 -12.16
C ALA A 512 23.78 19.33 -11.53
N LEU A 513 23.76 19.15 -10.21
CA LEU A 513 22.55 18.85 -9.45
C LEU A 513 21.56 20.02 -9.48
N LEU A 514 22.02 21.24 -9.17
CA LEU A 514 21.16 22.43 -9.11
C LEU A 514 20.55 22.79 -10.48
N ASP A 515 21.27 22.55 -11.57
CA ASP A 515 20.79 22.75 -12.95
C ASP A 515 19.64 21.81 -13.35
N ARG A 516 19.31 20.82 -12.51
CA ARG A 516 18.23 19.86 -12.72
C ARG A 516 17.05 20.08 -11.78
N LEU A 517 17.16 21.02 -10.85
CA LEU A 517 16.08 21.33 -9.90
C LEU A 517 15.12 22.39 -10.43
N PRO A 518 13.84 22.36 -9.99
CA PRO A 518 13.26 21.33 -9.13
C PRO A 518 12.92 20.05 -9.90
N LEU A 519 12.73 18.96 -9.14
CA LEU A 519 12.28 17.67 -9.65
C LEU A 519 10.94 17.81 -10.39
N LYS A 520 10.65 16.88 -11.29
CA LYS A 520 9.52 16.99 -12.24
C LYS A 520 8.49 15.88 -12.14
N GLU A 521 8.93 14.64 -11.96
CA GLU A 521 8.07 13.46 -11.90
C GLU A 521 8.19 12.77 -10.53
N ASP A 522 9.40 12.54 -10.02
CA ASP A 522 9.59 11.87 -8.73
C ASP A 522 9.71 12.88 -7.58
N LEU A 523 8.58 13.45 -7.19
CA LEU A 523 8.52 14.52 -6.19
C LEU A 523 8.79 14.02 -4.76
N GLU A 524 8.66 12.72 -4.49
CA GLU A 524 8.98 12.13 -3.18
C GLU A 524 10.46 12.34 -2.83
N GLU A 525 11.33 12.38 -3.85
CA GLU A 525 12.76 12.59 -3.71
C GLU A 525 13.16 14.03 -3.37
N ASN A 526 12.22 14.98 -3.37
CA ASN A 526 12.47 16.34 -2.88
C ASN A 526 12.98 16.29 -1.44
N LYS A 527 12.46 15.39 -0.60
CA LYS A 527 12.94 15.20 0.77
C LYS A 527 14.44 14.94 0.82
N THR A 528 14.93 14.01 -0.01
CA THR A 528 16.35 13.65 -0.09
C THR A 528 17.20 14.82 -0.59
N VAL A 529 16.74 15.52 -1.63
CA VAL A 529 17.45 16.66 -2.24
C VAL A 529 17.60 17.82 -1.25
N TYR A 530 16.50 18.24 -0.64
CA TYR A 530 16.52 19.40 0.26
C TYR A 530 17.19 19.09 1.60
N SER A 531 17.11 17.83 2.08
CA SER A 531 17.93 17.36 3.20
C SER A 531 19.42 17.45 2.89
N CYS A 532 19.83 17.10 1.67
CA CYS A 532 21.23 17.24 1.23
C CYS A 532 21.67 18.70 1.14
N LEU A 533 20.83 19.60 0.64
CA LEU A 533 21.15 21.03 0.60
C LEU A 533 21.32 21.61 2.02
N ALA A 534 20.44 21.24 2.95
CA ALA A 534 20.57 21.63 4.36
C ALA A 534 21.84 21.03 5.01
N PHE A 535 22.13 19.76 4.74
CA PHE A 535 23.36 19.09 5.17
C PHE A 535 24.60 19.83 4.65
N LEU A 536 24.69 20.11 3.36
CA LEU A 536 25.80 20.84 2.75
C LEU A 536 25.95 22.24 3.34
N TYR A 537 24.85 22.94 3.58
CA TYR A 537 24.91 24.27 4.20
C TYR A 537 25.46 24.21 5.62
N SER A 538 25.05 23.23 6.43
CA SER A 538 25.57 23.08 7.79
C SER A 538 27.07 22.78 7.86
N HIS A 539 27.64 22.12 6.83
CA HIS A 539 29.06 21.73 6.79
C HIS A 539 29.94 22.73 6.02
N ASN A 540 29.43 23.31 4.94
CA ASN A 540 30.13 24.28 4.09
C ASN A 540 29.16 25.40 3.63
N PRO A 541 28.80 26.33 4.53
CA PRO A 541 27.87 27.41 4.22
C PRO A 541 28.31 28.26 3.02
N ALA A 542 29.61 28.50 2.88
CA ALA A 542 30.18 29.32 1.82
C ALA A 542 29.97 28.70 0.42
N LEU A 543 30.09 27.37 0.30
CA LEU A 543 29.83 26.69 -0.96
C LEU A 543 28.37 26.85 -1.38
N VAL A 544 27.42 26.60 -0.48
CA VAL A 544 25.99 26.76 -0.80
C VAL A 544 25.65 28.22 -1.11
N ALA A 545 26.23 29.17 -0.36
CA ALA A 545 26.06 30.60 -0.61
C ALA A 545 26.60 31.02 -1.99
N SER A 546 27.65 30.37 -2.52
CA SER A 546 28.16 30.64 -3.87
C SER A 546 27.17 30.26 -4.98
N TYR A 547 26.21 29.36 -4.69
CA TYR A 547 25.12 28.95 -5.58
C TYR A 547 23.75 29.44 -5.10
N MET A 548 23.72 30.58 -4.39
CA MET A 548 22.50 31.16 -3.78
C MET A 548 21.34 31.20 -4.77
N LYS A 549 21.54 31.78 -5.95
CA LYS A 549 20.46 32.01 -6.91
C LYS A 549 19.78 30.71 -7.36
N PRO A 550 20.50 29.70 -7.90
CA PRO A 550 19.90 28.40 -8.21
C PRO A 550 19.18 27.75 -7.02
N VAL A 551 19.78 27.80 -5.81
CA VAL A 551 19.17 27.23 -4.59
C VAL A 551 17.83 27.90 -4.29
N LEU A 552 17.77 29.24 -4.29
CA LEU A 552 16.53 29.97 -4.03
C LEU A 552 15.49 29.76 -5.14
N CYS A 553 15.90 29.68 -6.42
CA CYS A 553 15.01 29.36 -7.53
C CYS A 553 14.31 28.00 -7.36
N ALA A 554 15.08 26.97 -6.96
CA ALA A 554 14.55 25.63 -6.74
C ALA A 554 13.63 25.61 -5.51
N THR A 555 14.06 26.19 -4.39
CA THR A 555 13.27 26.23 -3.15
C THR A 555 11.96 26.98 -3.32
N ALA A 556 11.94 28.11 -4.04
CA ALA A 556 10.73 28.91 -4.24
C ALA A 556 9.62 28.14 -4.98
N GLN A 557 9.99 27.18 -5.84
CA GLN A 557 9.02 26.37 -6.59
C GLN A 557 8.31 25.36 -5.68
N VAL A 558 9.02 24.72 -4.75
CA VAL A 558 8.45 23.66 -3.90
C VAL A 558 7.91 24.14 -2.55
N LEU A 559 8.40 25.28 -2.02
CA LEU A 559 8.05 25.73 -0.68
C LEU A 559 6.53 25.89 -0.52
N GLY A 560 5.90 25.45 0.58
CA GLY A 560 4.46 25.61 0.75
C GLY A 560 3.56 24.89 -0.28
N THR A 561 4.11 23.99 -1.09
CA THR A 561 3.33 23.08 -1.94
C THR A 561 3.10 21.75 -1.21
N LYS A 562 2.23 20.89 -1.77
CA LYS A 562 2.06 19.50 -1.29
C LYS A 562 3.21 18.58 -1.73
N ASP A 563 4.17 19.08 -2.53
CA ASP A 563 5.27 18.30 -3.13
C ASP A 563 6.42 18.01 -2.14
N ILE A 564 6.34 18.56 -0.92
CA ILE A 564 7.28 18.32 0.18
C ILE A 564 6.53 18.17 1.51
N ASP A 565 7.00 17.24 2.34
CA ASP A 565 6.44 17.00 3.68
C ASP A 565 6.72 18.16 4.65
N ALA A 566 5.97 18.19 5.77
CA ALA A 566 6.06 19.28 6.76
C ALA A 566 7.47 19.44 7.36
N ASP A 567 8.19 18.33 7.56
CA ASP A 567 9.55 18.34 8.10
C ASP A 567 10.55 18.96 7.11
N THR A 568 10.39 18.65 5.82
CA THR A 568 11.18 19.21 4.73
C THR A 568 10.87 20.70 4.56
N GLN A 569 9.60 21.10 4.67
CA GLN A 569 9.22 22.51 4.69
C GLN A 569 9.90 23.26 5.84
N ASN A 570 9.83 22.73 7.06
CA ASN A 570 10.47 23.33 8.22
C ASN A 570 11.99 23.44 8.04
N THR A 571 12.62 22.38 7.54
CA THR A 571 14.06 22.35 7.25
C THR A 571 14.45 23.45 6.25
N LEU A 572 13.67 23.62 5.17
CA LEU A 572 13.90 24.66 4.18
C LEU A 572 13.70 26.07 4.75
N VAL A 573 12.64 26.29 5.54
CA VAL A 573 12.40 27.60 6.16
C VAL A 573 13.54 27.98 7.10
N MET A 574 14.03 27.05 7.92
CA MET A 574 15.18 27.31 8.80
C MET A 574 16.45 27.63 8.00
N LEU A 575 16.72 26.86 6.94
CA LEU A 575 17.84 27.10 6.03
C LEU A 575 17.78 28.52 5.43
N LEU A 576 16.61 28.91 4.91
CA LEU A 576 16.40 30.23 4.30
C LEU A 576 16.59 31.36 5.31
N ARG A 577 16.14 31.19 6.56
CA ARG A 577 16.35 32.19 7.62
C ARG A 577 17.81 32.40 7.92
N ASP A 578 18.56 31.32 8.16
CA ASP A 578 19.98 31.44 8.50
C ASP A 578 20.76 32.07 7.35
N ILE A 579 20.49 31.64 6.11
CA ILE A 579 21.06 32.24 4.91
C ILE A 579 20.74 33.74 4.83
N SER A 580 19.49 34.14 5.04
CA SER A 580 19.07 35.56 4.95
C SER A 580 19.75 36.45 5.99
N GLN A 581 20.09 35.89 7.16
CA GLN A 581 20.77 36.62 8.23
C GLN A 581 22.28 36.68 8.00
N ARG A 582 22.88 35.55 7.57
CA ARG A 582 24.33 35.40 7.46
C ARG A 582 24.90 35.93 6.15
N TYR A 583 24.14 35.86 5.05
CA TYR A 583 24.51 36.26 3.70
C TYR A 583 23.47 37.24 3.14
N SER A 584 23.13 38.28 3.91
CA SER A 584 22.00 39.16 3.63
C SER A 584 22.07 39.84 2.26
N MET A 585 23.23 40.35 1.88
CA MET A 585 23.42 41.03 0.59
C MET A 585 23.26 40.08 -0.60
N GLU A 586 23.88 38.89 -0.52
CA GLU A 586 23.79 37.86 -1.54
C GLU A 586 22.37 37.30 -1.66
N PHE A 587 21.71 37.10 -0.51
CA PHE A 587 20.33 36.66 -0.43
C PHE A 587 19.38 37.68 -1.06
N GLU A 588 19.47 38.96 -0.67
CA GLU A 588 18.65 40.03 -1.26
C GLU A 588 18.85 40.14 -2.77
N SER A 589 20.10 40.09 -3.23
CA SER A 589 20.43 40.11 -4.66
C SER A 589 19.83 38.92 -5.42
N ALA A 590 19.95 37.72 -4.86
CA ALA A 590 19.38 36.51 -5.44
C ALA A 590 17.84 36.55 -5.47
N VAL A 591 17.20 36.95 -4.38
CA VAL A 591 15.73 37.12 -4.27
C VAL A 591 15.20 38.16 -5.26
N MET A 592 15.91 39.26 -5.47
CA MET A 592 15.53 40.28 -6.45
C MET A 592 15.63 39.78 -7.90
N SER A 593 16.42 38.74 -8.15
CA SER A 593 16.50 38.10 -9.46
C SER A 593 15.36 37.12 -9.75
N LEU A 594 14.55 36.78 -8.74
CA LEU A 594 13.39 35.90 -8.89
C LEU A 594 12.15 36.63 -9.45
N PRO A 595 11.24 35.90 -10.13
CA PRO A 595 9.90 36.37 -10.45
C PRO A 595 9.15 36.91 -9.23
N VAL A 596 8.24 37.87 -9.44
CA VAL A 596 7.53 38.58 -8.36
C VAL A 596 6.82 37.64 -7.39
N GLU A 597 6.15 36.61 -7.92
CA GLU A 597 5.42 35.63 -7.12
C GLU A 597 6.36 34.82 -6.20
N GLN A 598 7.45 34.30 -6.76
CA GLN A 598 8.48 33.58 -6.02
C GLN A 598 9.17 34.48 -4.98
N ARG A 599 9.42 35.74 -5.31
CA ARG A 599 9.98 36.73 -4.38
C ARG A 599 9.09 36.93 -3.17
N THR A 600 7.80 37.18 -3.39
CA THR A 600 6.82 37.38 -2.30
C THR A 600 6.77 36.18 -1.39
N LYS A 601 6.73 34.97 -1.98
CA LYS A 601 6.74 33.71 -1.26
C LYS A 601 7.98 33.57 -0.37
N MET A 602 9.17 33.76 -0.93
CA MET A 602 10.45 33.67 -0.19
C MET A 602 10.54 34.69 0.95
N THR A 603 10.19 35.94 0.70
CA THR A 603 10.20 36.98 1.74
C THR A 603 9.17 36.70 2.84
N SER A 604 7.99 36.20 2.48
CA SER A 604 6.95 35.85 3.46
C SER A 604 7.38 34.69 4.38
N SER A 605 8.01 33.65 3.83
CA SER A 605 8.46 32.49 4.61
C SER A 605 9.58 32.83 5.60
N VAL A 606 10.45 33.78 5.25
CA VAL A 606 11.47 34.30 6.16
C VAL A 606 10.85 35.17 7.26
N ALA A 607 9.81 35.95 6.95
CA ALA A 607 9.17 36.91 7.87
C ALA A 607 8.08 36.32 8.79
N GLN A 608 7.45 35.20 8.44
CA GLN A 608 6.26 34.64 9.13
C GLN A 608 6.56 33.72 10.33
N SER A 609 7.78 33.64 10.86
CA SER A 609 7.96 33.06 12.22
C SER A 609 9.12 33.64 13.00
#